data_AF-A0A7X0NQ87-F1
#
_entry.id   AF-A0A7X0NQ87-F1
#
_cell.length_a   1.000
_cell.length_b   1.000
_cell.length_c   1.000
_cell.angle_alpha   90.00
_cell.angle_beta   90.00
_cell.angle_gamma   90.00
#
_symmetry.space_group_name_H-M   'P 1'
#
loop_
_entity.id
_entity.type
_entity.pdbx_description
1 polymer ?
#
loop_
_entity_poly.entity_id
_entity_poly.type
_entity_poly.pdbx_seq_one_letter_code
_entity_poly.pdbx_strand_id
1 'polypeptide(L)'
;MTSNWRRSSASLRYGLLGLLAEGPASGYDLARRFHEVLGALWPAQQPKIYAELNRLAAEGLIEVESEGPRRRKAYRITDEGLAAVRGWLTSGEVDHTLRIQAVLRSAFFWLMEPEELRAHLEAEQAHFAREAERYRQFAAAKDPRRLRRRAPDTVAAHLRRGRAPPLPGAPRLGRLESRQGRALQVSRRMYTGFGPAKEAGTPPRSA
;
A
#
# COMPACT_ATOMS: atom_id res chain seq x y z
N MET A 1 -29.75 -10.76 -16.41
CA MET A 1 -28.80 -9.73 -16.89
C MET A 1 -28.56 -8.68 -15.80
N THR A 2 -27.89 -9.04 -14.70
CA THR A 2 -27.77 -8.19 -13.51
C THR A 2 -26.33 -7.68 -13.29
N SER A 3 -26.20 -6.36 -13.39
CA SER A 3 -25.24 -5.48 -12.72
C SER A 3 -23.73 -5.80 -12.82
N ASN A 4 -23.06 -5.14 -13.76
CA ASN A 4 -21.59 -5.02 -13.75
C ASN A 4 -21.10 -3.98 -12.70
N TRP A 5 -21.91 -2.97 -12.37
CA TRP A 5 -21.54 -1.89 -11.45
C TRP A 5 -21.42 -2.27 -9.96
N ARG A 6 -22.18 -3.28 -9.48
CA ARG A 6 -22.05 -3.82 -8.11
C ARG A 6 -20.67 -4.43 -7.87
N ARG A 7 -20.07 -5.07 -8.89
CA ARG A 7 -18.74 -5.70 -8.82
C ARG A 7 -17.60 -4.69 -8.75
N SER A 8 -17.67 -3.60 -9.51
CA SER A 8 -16.64 -2.54 -9.44
C SER A 8 -16.62 -1.80 -8.09
N SER A 9 -17.75 -1.76 -7.37
CA SER A 9 -17.81 -1.24 -6.00
C SER A 9 -17.20 -2.23 -4.99
N ALA A 10 -17.48 -3.54 -5.16
CA ALA A 10 -16.93 -4.59 -4.32
C ALA A 10 -15.38 -4.61 -4.36
N SER A 11 -14.78 -4.48 -5.55
CA SER A 11 -13.32 -4.46 -5.68
C SER A 11 -12.68 -3.24 -5.00
N LEU A 12 -13.32 -2.06 -5.06
CA LEU A 12 -12.82 -0.87 -4.36
C LEU A 12 -12.91 -1.04 -2.84
N ARG A 13 -14.05 -1.53 -2.34
CA ARG A 13 -14.25 -1.84 -0.92
C ARG A 13 -13.16 -2.75 -0.37
N TYR A 14 -12.96 -3.92 -0.99
CA TYR A 14 -12.00 -4.90 -0.49
C TYR A 14 -10.56 -4.45 -0.71
N GLY A 15 -10.28 -3.66 -1.76
CA GLY A 15 -8.98 -3.01 -1.94
C GLY A 15 -8.65 -2.01 -0.82
N LEU A 16 -9.60 -1.18 -0.41
CA LEU A 16 -9.40 -0.23 0.69
C LEU A 16 -9.23 -0.93 2.04
N LEU A 17 -10.05 -1.95 2.33
CA LEU A 17 -9.90 -2.75 3.54
C LEU A 17 -8.56 -3.51 3.55
N GLY A 18 -8.13 -4.07 2.42
CA GLY A 18 -6.82 -4.72 2.30
C GLY A 18 -5.66 -3.77 2.60
N LEU A 19 -5.71 -2.54 2.07
CA LEU A 19 -4.70 -1.51 2.37
C LEU A 19 -4.68 -1.09 3.85
N LEU A 20 -5.84 -1.06 4.50
CA LEU A 20 -5.95 -0.73 5.92
C LEU A 20 -5.52 -1.89 6.84
N ALA A 21 -5.53 -3.14 6.34
CA ALA A 21 -4.99 -4.28 7.07
C ALA A 21 -3.46 -4.24 7.20
N GLU A 22 -2.76 -3.48 6.34
CA GLU A 22 -1.32 -3.21 6.48
C GLU A 22 -1.02 -2.19 7.60
N GLY A 23 -2.02 -1.38 7.98
CA GLY A 23 -1.94 -0.41 9.06
C GLY A 23 -2.77 0.84 8.81
N PRO A 24 -2.95 1.68 9.85
CA PRO A 24 -3.76 2.89 9.76
C PRO A 24 -3.24 3.87 8.70
N ALA A 25 -4.17 4.55 8.03
CA ALA A 25 -3.83 5.50 6.97
C ALA A 25 -4.91 6.57 6.81
N SER A 26 -4.50 7.77 6.39
CA SER A 26 -5.46 8.81 6.03
C SER A 26 -6.09 8.53 4.66
N GLY A 27 -7.25 9.13 4.39
CA GLY A 27 -7.92 8.99 3.10
C GLY A 27 -7.05 9.39 1.89
N TYR A 28 -6.20 10.40 2.05
CA TYR A 28 -5.23 10.79 1.01
C TYR A 28 -4.16 9.72 0.79
N ASP A 29 -3.61 9.14 1.87
CA ASP A 29 -2.58 8.11 1.75
C ASP A 29 -3.17 6.84 1.15
N LEU A 30 -4.40 6.48 1.53
CA LEU A 30 -5.15 5.37 0.94
C LEU A 30 -5.40 5.61 -0.53
N ALA A 31 -5.83 6.80 -0.95
CA ALA A 31 -6.03 7.10 -2.35
C ALA A 31 -4.73 6.97 -3.15
N ARG A 32 -3.62 7.52 -2.63
CA ARG A 32 -2.31 7.39 -3.25
C ARG A 32 -1.88 5.93 -3.37
N ARG A 33 -1.92 5.16 -2.27
CA ARG A 33 -1.54 3.73 -2.26
C ARG A 33 -2.44 2.91 -3.18
N PHE A 34 -3.74 3.19 -3.21
CA PHE A 34 -4.69 2.53 -4.11
C PHE A 34 -4.31 2.77 -5.57
N HIS A 35 -3.98 4.00 -5.95
CA HIS A 35 -3.50 4.29 -7.30
C HIS A 35 -2.15 3.63 -7.62
N GLU A 36 -1.22 3.59 -6.67
CA GLU A 36 0.09 2.95 -6.85
C GLU A 36 0.01 1.43 -6.98
N VAL A 37 -0.84 0.77 -6.18
CA VAL A 37 -0.93 -0.70 -6.09
C VAL A 37 -1.98 -1.26 -7.05
N LEU A 38 -3.14 -0.61 -7.13
CA LEU A 38 -4.32 -1.12 -7.82
C LEU A 38 -4.74 -0.25 -9.00
N GLY A 39 -4.18 0.95 -9.18
CA GLY A 39 -4.68 1.93 -10.15
C GLY A 39 -4.65 1.47 -11.61
N ALA A 40 -3.72 0.58 -11.97
CA ALA A 40 -3.64 -0.02 -13.30
C ALA A 40 -4.74 -1.08 -13.54
N LEU A 41 -5.22 -1.74 -12.48
CA LEU A 41 -6.21 -2.82 -12.54
C LEU A 41 -7.63 -2.33 -12.24
N TRP A 42 -7.75 -1.39 -11.31
CA TRP A 42 -8.99 -0.76 -10.86
C TRP A 42 -8.85 0.77 -10.84
N PRO A 43 -9.16 1.45 -11.95
CA PRO A 43 -9.19 2.91 -11.95
C PRO A 43 -10.37 3.40 -11.08
N ALA A 44 -10.04 3.97 -9.92
CA ALA A 44 -11.01 4.60 -9.02
C ALA A 44 -10.65 6.08 -8.85
N GLN A 45 -11.60 6.98 -9.13
CA GLN A 45 -11.40 8.41 -8.92
C GLN A 45 -11.38 8.74 -7.42
N GLN A 46 -10.59 9.74 -7.01
CA GLN A 46 -10.49 10.16 -5.60
C GLN A 46 -11.85 10.38 -4.91
N PRO A 47 -12.83 11.09 -5.51
CA PRO A 47 -14.14 11.27 -4.87
C PRO A 47 -14.85 9.95 -4.54
N LYS A 48 -14.67 8.93 -5.40
CA LYS A 48 -15.25 7.60 -5.19
C LYS A 48 -14.58 6.88 -4.03
N ILE A 49 -13.27 7.04 -3.85
CA ILE A 49 -12.52 6.48 -2.71
C ILE A 49 -13.05 7.08 -1.40
N TYR A 50 -13.18 8.41 -1.32
CA TYR A 50 -13.71 9.06 -0.11
C TYR A 50 -15.17 8.68 0.18
N ALA A 51 -16.01 8.60 -0.87
CA ALA A 51 -17.38 8.12 -0.71
C ALA A 51 -17.43 6.69 -0.17
N GLU A 52 -16.54 5.81 -0.64
CA GLU A 52 -16.47 4.43 -0.15
C GLU A 52 -15.94 4.35 1.29
N LEU A 53 -14.93 5.15 1.66
CA LEU A 53 -14.47 5.23 3.06
C LEU A 53 -15.59 5.63 4.01
N ASN A 54 -16.43 6.60 3.62
CA ASN A 54 -17.59 6.98 4.43
C ASN A 54 -18.59 5.82 4.60
N ARG A 55 -18.81 5.02 3.56
CA ARG A 55 -19.68 3.83 3.64
C ARG A 55 -19.10 2.76 4.54
N LEU A 56 -17.81 2.44 4.39
CA LEU A 56 -17.13 1.47 5.24
C LEU A 56 -17.19 1.88 6.73
N ALA A 57 -17.06 3.18 7.02
CA ALA A 57 -17.18 3.70 8.38
C ALA A 57 -18.62 3.59 8.89
N ALA A 58 -19.62 3.91 8.07
CA ALA A 58 -21.03 3.76 8.41
C ALA A 58 -21.44 2.29 8.64
N GLU A 59 -20.79 1.35 7.94
CA GLU A 59 -20.97 -0.09 8.11
C GLU A 59 -20.14 -0.69 9.27
N GLY A 60 -19.34 0.11 9.99
CA GLY A 60 -18.51 -0.37 11.10
C GLY A 60 -17.33 -1.24 10.69
N LEU A 61 -16.93 -1.22 9.41
CA LEU A 61 -15.81 -2.00 8.88
C LEU A 61 -14.47 -1.28 9.03
N ILE A 62 -14.52 0.03 9.23
CA ILE A 62 -13.38 0.88 9.57
C ILE A 62 -13.81 1.90 10.62
N GLU A 63 -12.85 2.43 11.36
CA GLU A 63 -13.06 3.47 12.35
C GLU A 63 -12.02 4.58 12.21
N VAL A 64 -12.31 5.75 12.78
CA VAL A 64 -11.35 6.86 12.84
C VAL A 64 -10.44 6.62 14.04
N GLU A 65 -9.17 6.30 13.77
CA GLU A 65 -8.18 6.08 14.82
C GLU A 65 -7.68 7.41 15.41
N SER A 66 -7.48 8.41 14.55
CA SER A 66 -7.02 9.73 14.98
C SER A 66 -7.44 10.84 14.04
N GLU A 67 -7.58 12.04 14.58
CA GLU A 67 -7.75 13.26 13.82
C GLU A 67 -6.48 14.11 13.92
N GLY A 68 -5.77 14.24 12.81
CA GLY A 68 -4.59 15.09 12.70
C GLY A 68 -4.93 16.57 12.47
N PRO A 69 -3.90 17.43 12.32
CA PRO A 69 -4.08 18.84 11.98
C PRO A 69 -4.98 19.03 10.75
N ARG A 70 -5.81 20.09 10.76
CA ARG A 70 -6.82 20.38 9.71
C ARG A 70 -7.91 19.30 9.54
N ARG A 71 -8.29 18.61 10.62
CA ARG A 71 -9.33 17.55 10.62
C ARG A 71 -9.02 16.40 9.65
N ARG A 72 -7.73 16.08 9.44
CA ARG A 72 -7.34 14.94 8.61
C ARG A 72 -7.55 13.65 9.40
N LYS A 73 -8.56 12.87 9.03
CA LYS A 73 -8.88 11.59 9.65
C LYS A 73 -7.91 10.50 9.19
N ALA A 74 -7.33 9.77 10.13
CA ALA A 74 -6.69 8.48 9.90
C ALA A 74 -7.71 7.37 10.20
N TYR A 75 -7.82 6.42 9.29
CA TYR A 75 -8.72 5.28 9.41
C TYR A 75 -7.94 4.04 9.80
N ARG A 76 -8.57 3.16 10.58
CA ARG A 76 -8.10 1.82 10.94
C ARG A 76 -9.18 0.80 10.60
N ILE A 77 -8.79 -0.40 10.19
CA ILE A 77 -9.72 -1.51 9.98
C ILE A 77 -10.21 -2.08 11.31
N THR A 78 -11.48 -2.44 11.41
CA THR A 78 -12.05 -3.15 12.57
C THR A 78 -11.90 -4.66 12.41
N ASP A 79 -12.21 -5.42 13.47
CA ASP A 79 -12.19 -6.88 13.39
C ASP A 79 -13.24 -7.41 12.40
N GLU A 80 -14.41 -6.75 12.33
CA GLU A 80 -15.46 -7.02 11.35
C GLU A 80 -14.99 -6.72 9.92
N GLY A 81 -14.28 -5.60 9.72
CA GLY A 81 -13.67 -5.26 8.44
C GLY A 81 -12.65 -6.29 7.99
N LEU A 82 -11.82 -6.78 8.91
CA LEU A 82 -10.82 -7.81 8.64
C LEU A 82 -11.47 -9.15 8.30
N ALA A 83 -12.53 -9.54 9.04
CA ALA A 83 -13.32 -10.72 8.75
C ALA A 83 -13.99 -10.63 7.36
N ALA A 84 -14.51 -9.46 6.99
CA ALA A 84 -15.13 -9.23 5.69
C ALA A 84 -14.14 -9.43 4.52
N VAL A 85 -12.91 -8.93 4.63
CA VAL A 85 -11.87 -9.17 3.61
C VAL A 85 -11.50 -10.64 3.53
N ARG A 86 -11.28 -11.31 4.66
CA ARG A 86 -10.94 -12.74 4.69
C ARG A 86 -12.05 -13.61 4.10
N GLY A 87 -13.30 -13.29 4.43
CA GLY A 87 -14.47 -13.95 3.85
C GLY A 87 -14.52 -13.74 2.34
N TRP A 88 -14.29 -12.52 1.85
CA TRP A 88 -14.22 -12.26 0.42
C TRP A 88 -13.10 -13.04 -0.29
N LEU A 89 -11.90 -13.09 0.29
CA LEU A 89 -10.75 -13.82 -0.28
C LEU A 89 -10.97 -15.34 -0.38
N THR A 90 -11.89 -15.88 0.40
CA THR A 90 -12.18 -17.33 0.49
C THR A 90 -13.54 -17.71 -0.08
N SER A 91 -14.30 -16.75 -0.61
CA SER A 91 -15.66 -16.98 -1.09
C SER A 91 -15.79 -16.79 -2.60
N GLY A 92 -16.60 -17.67 -3.20
CA GLY A 92 -17.00 -17.59 -4.61
C GLY A 92 -15.89 -17.96 -5.60
N GLU A 93 -16.30 -18.10 -6.86
CA GLU A 93 -15.35 -18.18 -7.97
C GLU A 93 -14.74 -16.80 -8.23
N VAL A 94 -13.43 -16.76 -8.43
CA VAL A 94 -12.74 -15.52 -8.80
C VAL A 94 -13.15 -15.16 -10.23
N ASP A 95 -13.70 -13.96 -10.41
CA ASP A 95 -13.98 -13.43 -11.74
C ASP A 95 -12.66 -13.06 -12.43
N HIS A 96 -12.24 -13.90 -13.37
CA HIS A 96 -11.05 -13.71 -14.18
C HIS A 96 -11.28 -12.82 -15.42
N THR A 97 -12.46 -12.18 -15.54
CA THR A 97 -12.79 -11.32 -16.69
C THR A 97 -11.95 -10.05 -16.70
N LEU A 98 -10.87 -10.05 -17.45
CA LEU A 98 -10.08 -8.86 -17.75
C LEU A 98 -10.71 -8.08 -18.91
N ARG A 99 -11.25 -6.90 -18.63
CA ARG A 99 -11.82 -6.00 -19.64
C ARG A 99 -10.76 -5.00 -20.12
N ILE A 100 -9.92 -5.42 -21.07
CA ILE A 100 -8.86 -4.58 -21.63
C ILE A 100 -9.33 -4.05 -22.98
N GLN A 101 -9.74 -2.78 -23.03
CA GLN A 101 -10.32 -2.17 -24.24
C GLN A 101 -9.37 -2.23 -25.44
N ALA A 102 -8.07 -2.00 -25.24
CA ALA A 102 -7.08 -2.05 -26.31
C ALA A 102 -7.01 -3.43 -26.98
N VAL A 103 -7.06 -4.51 -26.18
CA VAL A 103 -7.09 -5.90 -26.68
C VAL A 103 -8.41 -6.22 -27.37
N LEU A 104 -9.53 -5.71 -26.85
CA LEU A 104 -10.81 -5.89 -27.52
C LEU A 104 -10.83 -5.20 -28.89
N ARG A 105 -10.30 -3.97 -28.99
CA ARG A 105 -10.25 -3.23 -30.26
C ARG A 105 -9.38 -3.93 -31.29
N SER A 106 -8.29 -4.59 -30.88
CA SER A 106 -7.40 -5.28 -31.83
C SER A 106 -8.06 -6.44 -32.56
N ALA A 107 -9.05 -7.10 -31.95
CA ALA A 107 -9.84 -8.13 -32.61
C ALA A 107 -10.66 -7.61 -33.80
N PHE A 108 -10.86 -6.29 -33.89
CA PHE A 108 -11.67 -5.63 -34.92
C PHE A 108 -10.87 -4.69 -35.82
N PHE A 109 -9.54 -4.69 -35.76
CA PHE A 109 -8.70 -3.84 -36.62
C PHE A 109 -8.87 -4.10 -38.12
N TRP A 110 -9.37 -5.28 -38.50
CA TRP A 110 -9.71 -5.61 -39.88
C TRP A 110 -10.87 -4.77 -40.47
N LEU A 111 -11.64 -4.07 -39.62
CA LEU A 111 -12.70 -3.14 -40.03
C LEU A 111 -12.19 -1.72 -40.33
N MET A 112 -10.92 -1.43 -40.09
CA MET A 112 -10.33 -0.10 -40.28
C MET A 112 -9.65 0.01 -41.64
N GLU A 113 -9.66 1.20 -42.23
CA GLU A 113 -8.82 1.48 -43.40
C GLU A 113 -7.33 1.49 -43.01
N PRO A 114 -6.40 1.14 -43.92
CA PRO A 114 -4.98 1.00 -43.59
C PRO A 114 -4.34 2.22 -42.92
N GLU A 115 -4.68 3.43 -43.39
CA GLU A 115 -4.16 4.69 -42.84
C GLU A 115 -4.70 4.97 -41.43
N GLU A 116 -5.96 4.63 -41.17
CA GLU A 116 -6.58 4.78 -39.85
C GLU A 116 -5.96 3.81 -38.85
N LEU A 117 -5.74 2.56 -39.27
CA LEU A 117 -5.08 1.55 -38.45
C LEU A 117 -3.67 1.99 -38.10
N ARG A 118 -2.90 2.49 -39.08
CA ARG A 118 -1.55 3.00 -38.84
C ARG A 118 -1.56 4.13 -37.82
N ALA A 119 -2.42 5.14 -38.00
CA ALA A 119 -2.53 6.26 -37.06
C ALA A 119 -2.93 5.80 -35.64
N HIS A 120 -3.84 4.83 -35.54
CA HIS A 120 -4.23 4.25 -34.25
C HIS A 120 -3.06 3.55 -33.55
N LEU A 121 -2.32 2.71 -34.27
CA LEU A 121 -1.16 1.99 -33.71
C LEU A 121 -0.04 2.95 -33.30
N GLU A 122 0.20 4.02 -34.06
CA GLU A 122 1.16 5.08 -33.69
C GLU A 122 0.74 5.80 -32.40
N ALA A 123 -0.56 6.09 -32.23
CA ALA A 123 -1.08 6.70 -31.01
C ALA A 123 -0.93 5.79 -29.79
N GLU A 124 -1.22 4.49 -29.93
CA GLU A 124 -1.03 3.49 -28.88
C GLU A 124 0.47 3.34 -28.52
N GLN A 125 1.35 3.27 -29.52
CA GLN A 125 2.80 3.22 -29.29
C GLN A 125 3.28 4.44 -28.49
N ALA A 126 2.83 5.64 -28.87
CA ALA A 126 3.18 6.87 -28.15
C ALA A 126 2.63 6.88 -26.72
N HIS A 127 1.45 6.32 -26.48
CA HIS A 127 0.89 6.15 -25.14
C HIS A 127 1.78 5.26 -24.26
N PHE A 128 2.10 4.06 -24.71
CA PHE A 128 2.93 3.13 -23.94
C PHE A 128 4.38 3.61 -23.78
N ALA A 129 4.92 4.37 -24.72
CA ALA A 129 6.22 5.03 -24.57
C ALA A 129 6.23 6.03 -23.41
N ARG A 130 5.17 6.83 -23.24
CA ARG A 130 5.01 7.76 -22.10
C ARG A 130 4.87 7.02 -20.77
N GLU A 131 4.07 5.96 -20.75
CA GLU A 131 3.89 5.14 -19.55
C GLU A 131 5.21 4.47 -19.12
N ALA A 132 5.97 3.93 -20.07
CA ALA A 132 7.29 3.35 -19.83
C ALA A 132 8.25 4.38 -19.21
N GLU A 133 8.24 5.62 -19.69
CA GLU A 133 9.06 6.70 -19.11
C GLU A 133 8.62 7.02 -17.68
N ARG A 134 7.31 7.09 -17.41
CA ARG A 134 6.79 7.25 -16.06
C ARG A 134 7.27 6.14 -15.13
N TYR A 135 7.27 4.88 -15.61
CA TYR A 135 7.78 3.75 -14.83
C TYR A 135 9.29 3.82 -14.58
N ARG A 136 10.08 4.27 -15.55
CA ARG A 136 11.53 4.52 -15.35
C ARG A 136 11.76 5.57 -14.27
N GLN A 137 10.98 6.65 -14.26
CA GLN A 137 11.06 7.70 -13.23
C GLN A 137 10.72 7.15 -11.84
N PHE A 138 9.65 6.36 -11.73
CA PHE A 138 9.30 5.68 -10.48
C PHE A 138 10.41 4.74 -9.98
N ALA A 139 10.97 3.93 -10.88
CA ALA A 139 12.08 3.03 -10.55
C ALA A 139 13.32 3.81 -10.09
N ALA A 140 13.69 4.89 -10.79
CA ALA A 140 14.83 5.74 -10.44
C ALA A 140 14.65 6.45 -9.09
N ALA A 141 13.43 6.87 -8.74
CA ALA A 141 13.12 7.50 -7.45
C ALA A 141 13.27 6.53 -6.28
N LYS A 142 13.05 5.23 -6.51
CA LYS A 142 13.20 4.15 -5.51
C LYS A 142 14.58 3.46 -5.57
N ASP A 143 15.52 3.95 -6.38
CA ASP A 143 16.88 3.40 -6.48
C ASP A 143 17.62 3.52 -5.12
N PRO A 144 17.97 2.38 -4.48
CA PRO A 144 18.68 2.37 -3.20
C PRO A 144 20.00 3.13 -3.24
N ARG A 145 20.66 3.22 -4.40
CA ARG A 145 21.93 3.93 -4.59
C ARG A 145 21.75 5.44 -4.50
N ARG A 146 20.59 5.97 -4.95
CA ARG A 146 20.22 7.39 -4.81
C ARG A 146 19.75 7.71 -3.39
N LEU A 147 19.01 6.80 -2.76
CA LEU A 147 18.60 6.94 -1.35
C LEU A 147 19.82 6.95 -0.39
N ARG A 148 20.85 6.14 -0.67
CA ARG A 148 22.13 6.18 0.07
C ARG A 148 22.93 7.47 -0.15
N ARG A 149 22.94 8.04 -1.36
CA ARG A 149 23.61 9.33 -1.65
C ARG A 149 22.91 10.56 -1.06
N ARG A 150 21.61 10.46 -0.76
CA ARG A 150 20.81 11.56 -0.19
C ARG A 150 20.75 11.54 1.34
N ALA A 151 21.25 10.49 1.99
CA ALA A 151 21.50 10.52 3.42
C ALA A 151 22.62 11.54 3.66
N PRO A 152 22.42 12.61 4.46
CA PRO A 152 23.50 13.51 4.78
C PRO A 152 24.63 12.69 5.43
N ASP A 153 25.88 12.99 5.04
CA ASP A 153 27.11 12.38 5.55
C ASP A 153 27.29 12.43 7.09
N THR A 154 26.33 13.00 7.81
CA THR A 154 26.34 13.19 9.25
C THR A 154 26.36 11.88 10.05
N VAL A 155 25.76 10.79 9.56
CA VAL A 155 25.72 9.51 10.32
C VAL A 155 27.04 8.74 10.18
N ALA A 156 27.60 8.64 8.97
CA ALA A 156 28.87 7.95 8.74
C ALA A 156 30.07 8.75 9.31
N ALA A 157 29.97 10.08 9.38
CA ALA A 157 30.98 10.93 10.01
C ALA A 157 30.94 10.89 11.55
N HIS A 158 29.76 10.71 12.17
CA HIS A 158 29.64 10.58 13.63
C HIS A 158 30.14 9.23 14.14
N LEU A 159 29.85 8.14 13.43
CA LEU A 159 30.26 6.79 13.84
C LEU A 159 31.77 6.55 13.74
N ARG A 160 32.50 7.26 12.86
CA ARG A 160 33.98 7.23 12.83
C ARG A 160 34.65 8.04 13.94
N ARG A 161 33.92 8.94 14.62
CA ARG A 161 34.45 9.79 15.71
C ARG A 161 33.97 9.40 17.10
N GLY A 162 33.27 8.26 17.23
CA GLY A 162 32.82 7.74 18.53
C GLY A 162 31.87 8.67 19.30
N ARG A 163 31.14 9.57 18.63
CA ARG A 163 30.13 10.42 19.27
C ARG A 163 28.76 10.16 18.67
N ALA A 164 27.77 9.97 19.53
CA ALA A 164 26.37 9.91 19.13
C ALA A 164 25.90 11.30 18.67
N PRO A 165 25.09 11.40 17.60
CA PRO A 165 24.54 12.67 17.15
C PRO A 165 23.56 13.23 18.20
N PRO A 166 23.55 14.57 18.44
CA PRO A 166 22.60 15.16 19.38
C PRO A 166 21.18 15.06 18.82
N LEU A 167 20.24 14.64 19.67
CA LEU A 167 18.82 14.57 19.33
C LEU A 167 18.27 15.97 19.05
N PRO A 168 17.47 16.15 17.97
CA PRO A 168 16.87 17.45 17.67
C PRO A 168 15.88 17.84 18.78
N GLY A 169 16.12 18.97 19.44
CA GLY A 169 15.24 19.55 20.45
C GLY A 169 15.61 19.29 21.92
N ALA A 170 16.76 18.70 22.22
CA ALA A 170 17.18 18.53 23.62
C ALA A 170 17.56 19.89 24.26
N PRO A 171 16.93 20.30 25.38
CA PRO A 171 17.33 21.50 26.10
C PRO A 171 18.75 21.36 26.65
N ARG A 172 19.54 22.43 26.58
CA ARG A 172 20.91 22.48 27.15
C ARG A 172 20.80 22.37 28.67
N LEU A 173 20.95 21.15 29.20
CA LEU A 173 21.06 20.92 30.63
C LEU A 173 22.37 21.55 31.13
N GLY A 174 22.24 22.64 31.87
CA GLY A 174 23.30 23.21 32.67
C GLY A 174 23.80 22.19 33.69
N ARG A 175 25.12 22.18 33.87
CA ARG A 175 25.87 21.28 34.75
C ARG A 175 25.37 21.43 36.19
N LEU A 176 24.60 20.45 36.68
CA LEU A 176 24.23 20.32 38.09
C LEU A 176 25.05 19.18 38.70
N GLU A 177 25.88 19.55 39.67
CA GLU A 177 26.66 18.64 40.48
C GLU A 177 25.77 17.73 41.33
N SER A 178 26.12 16.45 41.32
CA SER A 178 26.15 15.51 42.45
C SER A 178 25.10 15.63 43.56
N ARG A 179 24.24 14.60 43.70
CA ARG A 179 24.09 13.84 44.96
C ARG A 179 23.17 12.60 44.80
N GLN A 180 23.78 11.45 45.12
CA GLN A 180 23.21 10.28 45.80
C GLN A 180 21.99 9.55 45.21
N GLY A 181 22.21 8.27 44.85
CA GLY A 181 21.57 7.16 45.56
C GLY A 181 20.24 6.60 45.04
N ARG A 182 20.32 5.32 44.66
CA ARG A 182 19.28 4.27 44.61
C ARG A 182 18.71 3.85 43.26
N ALA A 183 18.77 2.54 43.12
CA ALA A 183 18.56 1.67 41.98
C ALA A 183 17.11 1.21 41.80
N LEU A 184 16.80 0.84 40.54
CA LEU A 184 15.91 -0.25 40.07
C LEU A 184 14.41 -0.14 40.44
N GLN A 185 13.45 -0.47 39.57
CA GLN A 185 13.27 -1.78 38.95
C GLN A 185 12.10 -1.76 37.93
N VAL A 186 11.96 -2.86 37.16
CA VAL A 186 10.79 -3.34 36.36
C VAL A 186 10.74 -2.82 34.90
N SER A 187 10.67 -3.63 33.85
CA SER A 187 10.76 -5.08 33.60
C SER A 187 10.89 -5.28 32.08
N ARG A 188 11.72 -6.24 31.66
CA ARG A 188 11.91 -6.66 30.26
C ARG A 188 11.62 -8.16 30.17
N ARG A 189 10.50 -8.53 29.55
CA ARG A 189 10.12 -9.85 28.99
C ARG A 189 8.75 -9.62 28.32
N MET A 190 8.48 -10.00 27.07
CA MET A 190 8.81 -11.23 26.34
C MET A 190 8.89 -10.91 24.83
N TYR A 191 9.79 -11.58 24.10
CA TYR A 191 9.52 -12.20 22.80
C TYR A 191 10.78 -12.98 22.42
N THR A 192 10.80 -14.25 22.79
CA THR A 192 11.71 -15.27 22.26
C THR A 192 10.89 -16.51 22.01
N GLY A 193 10.77 -16.92 20.75
CA GLY A 193 10.17 -18.19 20.40
C GLY A 193 9.68 -18.27 18.97
N PHE A 194 10.59 -18.35 18.00
CA PHE A 194 10.32 -19.09 16.76
C PHE A 194 11.64 -19.66 16.24
N GLY A 195 11.85 -20.95 16.51
CA GLY A 195 12.81 -21.81 15.83
C GLY A 195 12.06 -22.77 14.90
N PRO A 196 12.69 -23.29 13.84
CA PRO A 196 12.01 -24.01 12.77
C PRO A 196 11.85 -25.51 13.09
N ALA A 197 10.76 -26.12 12.62
CA ALA A 197 10.58 -27.57 12.63
C ALA A 197 10.52 -28.12 11.19
N LYS A 198 11.32 -29.15 10.93
CA LYS A 198 11.38 -29.94 9.68
C LYS A 198 10.34 -31.07 9.67
N GLU A 199 9.84 -31.33 8.45
CA GLU A 199 9.41 -32.58 7.79
C GLU A 199 8.98 -33.82 8.59
N ALA A 200 7.81 -34.38 8.26
CA ALA A 200 7.61 -35.67 7.54
C ALA A 200 6.14 -36.16 7.60
N GLY A 201 5.60 -36.70 6.50
CA GLY A 201 4.41 -37.58 6.53
C GLY A 201 3.43 -37.52 5.34
N THR A 202 3.74 -38.23 4.25
CA THR A 202 2.76 -38.87 3.31
C THR A 202 2.20 -40.13 4.04
N PRO A 203 1.03 -40.79 3.74
CA PRO A 203 0.28 -40.98 2.46
C PRO A 203 -1.27 -41.06 2.68
N PRO A 204 -2.14 -41.81 1.94
CA PRO A 204 -2.04 -42.44 0.61
C PRO A 204 -3.20 -42.11 -0.38
N ARG A 205 -3.03 -42.59 -1.62
CA ARG A 205 -4.02 -42.69 -2.71
C ARG A 205 -5.02 -43.83 -2.49
N SER A 206 -6.23 -43.63 -2.99
CA SER A 206 -7.24 -44.63 -3.42
C SER A 206 -8.28 -43.88 -4.24
N ALA A 207 -8.89 -44.36 -5.32
CA ALA A 207 -8.70 -45.48 -6.23
C ALA A 207 -9.44 -45.06 -7.52
#